data_AF-A0A258JZJ1-F1
#
_entry.id   AF-A0A258JZJ1-F1
#
_cell.length_a   1.000
_cell.length_b   1.000
_cell.length_c   1.000
_cell.angle_alpha   90.00
_cell.angle_beta   90.00
_cell.angle_gamma   90.00
#
_symmetry.space_group_name_H-M   'P 1'
#
loop_
_entity.id
_entity.type
_entity.pdbx_description
1 polymer ?
#
loop_
_entity_poly.entity_id
_entity_poly.type
_entity_poly.pdbx_seq_one_letter_code
_entity_poly.pdbx_strand_id
1 'polypeptide(L)'
;MKYHEKLHLFFKAKNLSNKEVAEKMEVSPTMIGRYFMGTAEFSSVFIRKLMIEFPEIDLKYIFSEEKDWAEGLDVCEEPPEAYRMESEEMIDELASIEKKLSIIRAELARKRPIK
;
A
#
# COMPACT_ATOMS: atom_id res chain seq x y z
N MET A 1 -7.62 5.26 18.29
CA MET A 1 -7.07 6.41 17.53
C MET A 1 -7.87 6.62 16.26
N LYS A 2 -8.20 7.86 15.87
CA LYS A 2 -9.00 8.17 14.66
C LYS A 2 -8.14 8.15 13.38
N TYR A 3 -8.77 8.00 12.22
CA TYR A 3 -8.07 7.86 10.94
C TYR A 3 -7.18 9.08 10.57
N HIS A 4 -7.59 10.30 10.92
CA HIS A 4 -6.81 11.50 10.63
C HIS A 4 -5.54 11.60 11.49
N GLU A 5 -5.59 11.10 12.73
CA GLU A 5 -4.43 11.02 13.63
C GLU A 5 -3.42 10.00 13.10
N LYS A 6 -3.91 8.83 12.65
CA LYS A 6 -3.11 7.79 11.98
C LYS A 6 -2.40 8.34 10.75
N LEU A 7 -3.12 9.09 9.92
CA LEU A 7 -2.56 9.70 8.71
C LEU A 7 -1.51 10.76 9.05
N HIS A 8 -1.77 11.60 10.05
CA HIS A 8 -0.79 12.60 10.50
C HIS A 8 0.50 11.94 11.04
N LEU A 9 0.37 10.85 11.80
CA LEU A 9 1.53 10.08 12.27
C LEU A 9 2.33 9.47 11.13
N PHE A 10 1.66 8.94 10.09
CA PHE A 10 2.33 8.43 8.89
C PHE A 10 3.23 9.48 8.23
N PHE A 11 2.72 10.70 8.02
CA PHE A 11 3.51 11.77 7.41
C PHE A 11 4.60 12.30 8.34
N LYS A 12 4.34 12.35 9.65
CA LYS A 12 5.34 12.72 10.66
C LYS A 12 6.50 11.73 10.70
N ALA A 13 6.23 10.43 10.62
CA ALA A 13 7.26 9.38 10.57
C ALA A 13 8.15 9.50 9.32
N LYS A 14 7.61 10.05 8.23
CA LYS A 14 8.34 10.36 6.99
C LYS A 14 9.04 11.72 6.99
N ASN A 15 9.00 12.46 8.10
CA ASN A 15 9.53 13.83 8.22
C ASN A 15 8.98 14.80 7.17
N LEU A 16 7.73 14.60 6.73
CA LEU A 16 7.08 15.48 5.76
C LEU A 16 6.29 16.57 6.47
N SER A 17 6.52 17.81 6.07
CA SER A 17 5.72 18.96 6.51
C SER A 17 4.38 19.00 5.78
N ASN A 18 3.38 19.66 6.39
CA ASN A 18 2.07 19.86 5.74
C ASN A 18 2.18 20.54 4.36
N LYS A 19 3.20 21.40 4.16
CA LYS A 19 3.45 22.07 2.89
C LYS A 19 3.93 21.09 1.82
N GLU A 20 4.88 20.20 2.16
CA GLU A 20 5.40 19.19 1.23
C GLU A 20 4.34 18.14 0.89
N VAL A 21 3.52 17.73 1.87
CA VAL A 21 2.39 16.85 1.61
C VAL A 21 1.39 17.52 0.68
N ALA A 22 1.08 18.81 0.92
CA ALA A 22 0.17 19.57 0.06
C ALA A 22 0.67 19.69 -1.38
N GLU A 23 1.96 19.94 -1.55
CA GLU A 23 2.61 20.03 -2.86
C GLU A 23 2.58 18.69 -3.60
N LYS A 24 3.00 17.59 -2.96
CA LYS A 24 2.94 16.24 -3.54
C LYS A 24 1.53 15.81 -3.92
N MET A 25 0.56 16.17 -3.09
CA MET A 25 -0.84 15.79 -3.29
C MET A 25 -1.59 16.77 -4.22
N GLU A 26 -0.95 17.87 -4.63
CA GLU A 26 -1.52 19.00 -5.37
C GLU A 26 -2.85 19.50 -4.75
N VAL A 27 -2.87 19.62 -3.42
CA VAL A 27 -3.99 20.20 -2.67
C VAL A 27 -3.50 21.41 -1.90
N SER A 28 -4.42 22.27 -1.45
CA SER A 28 -3.99 23.43 -0.66
C SER A 28 -3.43 23.00 0.70
N PRO A 29 -2.42 23.69 1.24
CA PRO A 29 -1.91 23.43 2.60
C PRO A 29 -3.00 23.53 3.67
N THR A 30 -3.98 24.41 3.47
CA THR A 30 -5.15 24.55 4.34
C THR A 30 -6.00 23.27 4.34
N MET A 31 -6.19 22.62 3.19
CA MET A 31 -6.93 21.36 3.11
C MET A 31 -6.21 20.21 3.83
N ILE A 32 -4.88 20.10 3.67
CA ILE A 32 -4.08 19.14 4.44
C ILE A 32 -4.22 19.38 5.95
N GLY A 33 -4.16 20.64 6.39
CA GLY A 33 -4.39 21.00 7.78
C GLY A 33 -5.77 20.54 8.28
N ARG A 34 -6.82 20.77 7.48
CA ARG A 34 -8.19 20.33 7.83
C ARG A 34 -8.31 18.82 7.94
N TYR A 35 -7.67 18.09 7.04
CA TYR A 35 -7.59 16.63 7.05
C TYR A 35 -6.89 16.12 8.31
N PHE A 36 -5.74 16.68 8.69
CA PHE A 36 -5.01 16.23 9.89
C PHE A 36 -5.69 16.62 11.20
N MET A 37 -6.45 17.71 11.20
CA MET A 37 -7.28 18.12 12.33
C MET A 37 -8.63 17.40 12.41
N GLY A 38 -8.98 16.56 11.43
CA GLY A 38 -10.27 15.88 11.38
C GLY A 38 -11.46 16.82 11.21
N THR A 39 -11.25 18.01 10.63
CA THR A 39 -12.31 19.02 10.39
C THR A 39 -12.89 18.96 8.98
N ALA A 40 -12.32 18.10 8.12
CA ALA A 40 -12.84 17.78 6.81
C ALA A 40 -12.66 16.27 6.54
N GLU A 41 -13.67 15.67 5.92
CA GLU A 41 -13.62 14.29 5.45
C GLU A 41 -12.75 14.16 4.20
N PHE A 42 -12.12 13.00 4.02
CA PHE A 42 -11.28 12.75 2.85
C PHE A 42 -12.13 12.55 1.60
N SER A 43 -11.82 13.30 0.55
CA SER A 43 -12.43 13.04 -0.76
C SER A 43 -11.86 11.77 -1.38
N SER A 44 -12.65 11.09 -2.21
CA SER A 44 -12.19 9.94 -2.99
C SER A 44 -10.97 10.29 -3.87
N VAL A 45 -10.92 11.52 -4.39
CA VAL A 45 -9.78 12.04 -5.16
C VAL A 45 -8.52 12.11 -4.29
N PHE A 46 -8.64 12.57 -3.05
CA PHE A 46 -7.53 12.61 -2.11
C PHE A 46 -7.01 11.20 -1.79
N ILE A 47 -7.90 10.26 -1.50
CA ILE A 47 -7.55 8.86 -1.21
C ILE A 47 -6.83 8.22 -2.41
N ARG A 48 -7.33 8.43 -3.63
CA ARG A 48 -6.68 7.92 -4.84
C ARG A 48 -5.27 8.50 -5.01
N LYS A 49 -5.09 9.80 -4.82
CA LYS A 49 -3.75 10.43 -4.90
C LYS A 49 -2.83 9.90 -3.80
N LEU A 50 -3.36 9.63 -2.62
CA LEU A 50 -2.61 9.12 -1.49
C LEU A 50 -1.99 7.76 -1.82
N MET A 51 -2.74 6.87 -2.48
CA MET A 51 -2.24 5.58 -2.94
C MET A 51 -1.17 5.69 -4.04
N ILE A 52 -1.24 6.72 -4.88
CA ILE A 52 -0.30 6.92 -5.99
C ILE A 52 1.03 7.50 -5.47
N GLU A 53 0.94 8.54 -4.65
CA GLU A 53 2.12 9.27 -4.14
C GLU A 53 2.81 8.57 -2.96
N PHE A 54 2.06 7.74 -2.22
CA PHE A 54 2.52 7.01 -1.04
C PHE A 54 2.06 5.54 -1.10
N PRO A 55 2.56 4.74 -2.06
CA PRO A 55 2.13 3.35 -2.23
C PRO A 55 2.40 2.45 -1.02
N GLU A 56 3.31 2.85 -0.13
CA GLU A 56 3.61 2.17 1.14
C GLU A 56 2.58 2.43 2.25
N ILE A 57 1.58 3.28 2.02
CA ILE A 57 0.57 3.57 3.03
C ILE A 57 -0.38 2.38 3.21
N ASP A 58 -0.53 1.92 4.45
CA ASP A 58 -1.50 0.88 4.80
C ASP A 58 -2.87 1.51 5.07
N LEU A 59 -3.72 1.57 4.03
CA LEU A 59 -5.07 2.12 4.15
C LEU A 59 -5.95 1.31 5.10
N LYS A 60 -5.73 -0.01 5.24
CA LYS A 60 -6.46 -0.85 6.20
C LYS A 60 -6.14 -0.39 7.61
N TYR A 61 -4.86 -0.15 7.91
CA TYR A 61 -4.47 0.45 9.18
C TYR A 61 -5.03 1.86 9.36
N ILE A 62 -4.96 2.74 8.35
CA ILE A 62 -5.46 4.13 8.45
C ILE A 62 -6.95 4.16 8.80
N PHE A 63 -7.79 3.39 8.11
CA PHE A 63 -9.24 3.48 8.22
C PHE A 63 -9.89 2.54 9.22
N SER A 64 -9.17 1.51 9.69
CA SER A 64 -9.69 0.62 10.75
C SER A 64 -9.94 1.37 12.05
N GLU A 65 -10.99 1.01 12.76
CA GLU A 65 -11.17 1.38 14.16
C GLU A 65 -10.39 0.41 15.07
N GLU A 66 -10.01 0.83 16.28
CA GLU A 66 -9.34 -0.06 17.24
C GLU A 66 -10.21 -1.27 17.62
N LYS A 67 -11.54 -1.14 17.51
CA LYS A 67 -12.47 -2.25 17.73
C LYS A 67 -12.43 -3.29 16.61
N ASP A 68 -12.20 -2.88 15.37
CA ASP A 68 -12.19 -3.79 14.21
C ASP A 68 -11.08 -4.85 14.34
N TRP A 69 -9.94 -4.48 14.94
CA TRP A 69 -8.85 -5.40 15.24
C TRP A 69 -9.12 -6.32 16.44
N ALA A 70 -9.85 -5.83 17.45
CA ALA A 70 -10.17 -6.59 18.66
C ALA A 70 -11.28 -7.63 18.43
N GLU A 71 -12.19 -7.35 17.50
CA GLU A 71 -13.30 -8.24 17.16
C GLU A 71 -13.03 -9.10 15.92
N GLY A 72 -11.88 -8.95 15.26
CA GLY A 72 -11.55 -9.72 14.05
C GLY A 72 -12.57 -9.51 12.93
N LEU A 73 -13.22 -8.35 12.92
CA LEU A 73 -14.24 -7.99 11.95
C LEU A 73 -13.55 -7.78 10.60
N ASP A 74 -13.58 -8.83 9.78
CA ASP A 74 -13.43 -8.68 8.35
C ASP A 74 -14.62 -7.87 7.87
N VAL A 75 -14.41 -6.57 7.64
CA VAL A 75 -15.46 -5.62 7.24
C VAL A 75 -16.03 -5.99 5.86
N CYS A 76 -15.28 -6.79 5.10
CA CYS A 76 -15.78 -7.53 3.97
C CYS A 76 -16.06 -8.94 4.48
N GLU A 77 -17.32 -9.41 4.44
CA GLU A 77 -17.66 -10.83 4.63
C GLU A 77 -17.11 -11.70 3.47
N GLU A 78 -15.91 -11.41 3.00
CA GLU A 78 -15.27 -12.16 1.93
C GLU A 78 -14.73 -13.46 2.53
N PRO A 79 -15.04 -14.60 1.91
CA PRO A 79 -14.51 -15.88 2.35
C PRO A 79 -12.96 -15.81 2.33
N PRO A 80 -12.26 -16.13 3.44
CA PRO A 80 -10.80 -16.17 3.48
C PRO A 80 -10.19 -17.07 2.41
N GLU A 81 -10.98 -18.01 1.90
CA GLU A 81 -10.63 -18.91 0.79
C GLU A 81 -10.33 -18.16 -0.51
N ALA A 82 -10.99 -17.01 -0.77
CA ALA A 82 -10.78 -16.23 -1.99
C ALA A 82 -9.34 -15.69 -2.09
N TYR A 83 -8.78 -15.25 -0.97
CA TYR A 83 -7.40 -14.74 -0.90
C TYR A 83 -6.36 -15.84 -0.80
N ARG A 84 -6.70 -16.97 -0.16
CA ARG A 84 -5.77 -18.12 -0.04
C ARG A 84 -5.50 -18.75 -1.40
N MET A 85 -6.53 -19.01 -2.19
CA MET A 85 -6.38 -19.62 -3.52
C MET A 85 -5.46 -18.79 -4.42
N GLU A 86 -5.72 -17.49 -4.54
CA GLU A 86 -4.89 -16.61 -5.39
C GLU A 86 -3.44 -16.53 -4.88
N SER A 87 -3.23 -16.50 -3.56
CA SER A 87 -1.88 -16.40 -2.99
C SER A 87 -1.04 -17.66 -3.18
N GLU A 88 -1.65 -18.85 -3.01
CA GLU A 88 -0.96 -20.14 -3.18
C GLU A 88 -0.63 -20.40 -4.65
N GLU A 89 -1.59 -20.16 -5.55
CA GLU A 89 -1.39 -20.27 -7.00
C GLU A 89 -0.29 -19.30 -7.48
N MET A 90 -0.28 -18.06 -6.97
CA MET A 90 0.72 -17.06 -7.34
C MET A 90 2.13 -17.42 -6.83
N ILE A 91 2.27 -18.06 -5.67
CA ILE A 91 3.56 -18.55 -5.16
C ILE A 91 4.09 -19.69 -6.04
N ASP A 92 3.24 -20.62 -6.46
CA ASP A 92 3.61 -21.72 -7.34
C ASP A 92 4.02 -21.21 -8.74
N GLU A 93 3.31 -20.20 -9.26
CA GLU A 93 3.68 -19.53 -10.50
C GLU A 93 5.04 -18.83 -10.41
N LEU A 94 5.31 -18.11 -9.32
CA LEU A 94 6.60 -17.47 -9.09
C LEU A 94 7.74 -18.49 -9.03
N ALA A 95 7.55 -19.62 -8.34
CA ALA A 95 8.53 -20.71 -8.28
C ALA A 95 8.79 -21.32 -9.68
N SER A 96 7.75 -21.47 -10.50
CA SER A 96 7.86 -21.93 -11.89
C SER A 96 8.64 -20.95 -12.76
N ILE A 97 8.41 -19.65 -12.58
CA ILE A 97 9.14 -18.58 -13.30
C ILE A 97 10.62 -18.59 -12.91
N GLU A 98 10.96 -18.68 -11.63
CA GLU A 98 12.35 -18.75 -11.17
C GLU A 98 13.08 -19.97 -11.76
N LYS A 99 12.42 -21.13 -11.80
CA LYS A 99 12.97 -22.34 -12.40
C LYS A 99 13.25 -22.13 -13.89
N LYS A 100 12.32 -21.55 -14.65
CA LYS A 100 12.52 -21.23 -16.09
C LYS A 100 13.68 -20.23 -16.28
N LEU A 101 13.77 -19.20 -15.44
CA LEU A 101 14.87 -18.24 -15.48
C LEU A 101 16.21 -18.90 -15.19
N SER A 102 16.28 -19.85 -14.26
CA SER A 102 17.50 -20.59 -13.95
C SER A 102 18.01 -21.40 -15.15
N ILE A 103 17.09 -22.03 -15.89
CA ILE A 103 17.39 -22.83 -17.08
C ILE A 103 17.90 -21.90 -18.20
N ILE A 104 17.19 -20.80 -18.47
CA ILE A 104 17.60 -19.83 -19.49
C ILE A 104 18.98 -19.24 -19.17
N ARG A 105 19.25 -18.89 -17.91
CA ARG A 105 20.57 -18.43 -17.47
C ARG A 105 21.67 -19.48 -17.72
N ALA A 106 21.38 -20.75 -17.42
CA ALA A 106 22.32 -21.84 -17.65
C ALA A 106 22.57 -22.07 -19.16
N GLU A 107 21.54 -21.99 -20.00
CA GLU A 107 21.67 -22.12 -21.45
C GLU A 107 22.45 -20.95 -22.08
N LEU A 108 22.20 -19.72 -21.62
CA LEU A 108 22.94 -18.54 -22.07
C LEU A 108 24.41 -18.59 -21.63
N ALA A 109 24.70 -19.12 -20.43
CA ALA A 109 26.07 -19.34 -19.97
C ALA A 109 26.79 -20.40 -20.83
N ARG A 110 26.09 -21.45 -21.28
CA ARG A 110 26.64 -22.48 -22.19
C ARG A 110 26.80 -21.98 -23.63
N LYS A 111 25.95 -21.05 -24.07
CA LYS A 111 25.97 -20.48 -25.44
C LYS A 111 26.85 -19.24 -25.59
N ARG A 112 27.48 -18.72 -24.54
CA ARG A 112 28.51 -17.67 -24.70
C ARG A 112 29.74 -18.29 -25.40
N PRO A 113 30.04 -17.95 -26.66
CA PRO A 113 31.34 -18.27 -27.21
C PRO A 113 32.38 -17.48 -26.39
N ILE A 114 33.35 -18.21 -25.85
CA ILE A 114 34.60 -17.61 -25.37
C ILE A 114 35.21 -16.92 -26.58
N LYS A 115 35.26 -15.59 -26.55
CA LYS A 115 36.09 -14.77 -27.44
C LYS A 115 37.21 -14.18 -26.61
#